data_AF-A0A1R4HH10-F1
#
_entry.id   AF-A0A1R4HH10-F1
#
_cell.length_a   1.000
_cell.length_b   1.000
_cell.length_c   1.000
_cell.angle_alpha   90.00
_cell.angle_beta   90.00
_cell.angle_gamma   90.00
#
_symmetry.space_group_name_H-M   'P 1'
#
loop_
_entity.id
_entity.type
_entity.pdbx_description
1 polymer ?
#
loop_
_entity_poly.entity_id
_entity_poly.type
_entity_poly.pdbx_seq_one_letter_code
_entity_poly.pdbx_strand_id
1 'polypeptide(L)'
;MKFGIDRLLEDSTLHLPLVGKRVALLAHPASVTQDLTHSLDALASLSDITLSAAFGPQHGLRGDKQDNMMESPDFIDPALGIPVFSLYGEVRYPTDAMMDTFDVLLVDLQDLGCRIYTFITT
;
A
#
# COMPACT_ATOMS: atom_id res chain seq x y z
N MET A 1 -15.72 6.37 14.17
CA MET A 1 -14.80 5.22 14.24
C MET A 1 -13.47 5.70 13.70
N LYS A 2 -12.33 5.37 14.31
CA LYS A 2 -11.00 5.71 13.76
C LYS A 2 -10.48 4.51 12.96
N PHE A 3 -9.93 4.73 11.77
CA PHE A 3 -9.34 3.66 10.96
C PHE A 3 -7.96 3.27 11.50
N GLY A 4 -7.44 2.13 11.03
CA GLY A 4 -6.12 1.64 11.42
C GLY A 4 -5.02 2.66 11.10
N ILE A 5 -5.06 3.24 9.90
CA ILE A 5 -4.11 4.27 9.47
C ILE A 5 -4.18 5.52 10.37
N ASP A 6 -5.38 6.02 10.71
CA ASP A 6 -5.52 7.20 11.58
C ASP A 6 -4.88 6.95 12.95
N ARG A 7 -5.07 5.75 13.51
CA ARG A 7 -4.45 5.37 14.79
C ARG A 7 -2.94 5.26 14.69
N LEU A 8 -2.43 4.71 13.59
CA LEU A 8 -1.00 4.60 13.34
C LEU A 8 -0.37 6.00 13.30
N LEU A 9 -0.98 6.96 12.61
CA LEU A 9 -0.47 8.33 12.49
C LEU A 9 -0.50 9.11 13.81
N GLU A 10 -1.48 8.87 14.67
CA GLU A 10 -1.65 9.61 15.94
C GLU A 10 -0.81 9.05 17.10
N ASP A 11 -0.59 7.73 17.13
CA ASP A 11 0.07 7.04 18.25
C ASP A 11 1.47 6.58 17.85
N SER A 12 2.47 7.43 18.15
CA SER A 12 3.87 7.16 17.84
C SER A 12 4.43 5.89 18.50
N THR A 13 3.76 5.34 19.51
CA THR A 13 4.18 4.04 20.08
C THR A 13 3.98 2.89 19.09
N LEU A 14 3.06 3.04 18.14
CA LEU A 14 2.84 2.09 17.05
C LEU A 14 3.93 2.15 15.97
N HIS A 15 4.76 3.18 15.96
CA HIS A 15 5.88 3.30 15.03
C HIS A 15 7.10 2.48 15.49
N LEU A 16 7.23 2.22 16.79
CA LEU A 16 8.37 1.50 17.38
C LEU A 16 8.77 0.20 16.64
N PRO A 17 7.84 -0.69 16.21
CA PRO A 17 8.21 -1.87 15.44
C PRO A 17 8.66 -1.59 14.00
N LEU A 18 8.42 -0.38 13.48
CA LEU A 18 8.68 0.03 12.09
C LEU A 18 9.97 0.85 11.96
N VAL A 19 10.40 1.54 13.02
CA VAL A 19 11.60 2.39 13.00
C VAL A 19 12.84 1.59 12.60
N GLY A 20 13.60 2.12 11.64
CA GLY A 20 14.82 1.49 11.11
C GLY A 20 14.58 0.29 10.19
N LYS A 21 13.32 0.00 9.84
CA LYS A 21 12.96 -1.03 8.88
C LYS A 21 12.52 -0.42 7.56
N ARG A 22 12.71 -1.16 6.48
CA ARG A 22 12.13 -0.86 5.17
C ARG A 22 10.67 -1.27 5.18
N VAL A 23 9.77 -0.31 5.10
CA VAL A 23 8.32 -0.55 5.15
C VAL A 23 7.78 -0.53 3.72
N ALA A 24 6.97 -1.52 3.38
CA ALA A 24 6.13 -1.51 2.19
C ALA A 24 4.66 -1.36 2.57
N LEU A 25 3.87 -0.80 1.65
CA LEU A 25 2.42 -0.66 1.80
C LEU A 25 1.69 -1.44 0.71
N LEU A 26 0.81 -2.35 1.08
CA LEU A 26 -0.24 -2.89 0.22
C LEU A 26 -1.51 -2.06 0.42
N ALA A 27 -1.92 -1.32 -0.60
CA ALA A 27 -3.04 -0.40 -0.55
C ALA A 27 -3.75 -0.28 -1.91
N HIS A 28 -4.94 0.33 -1.89
CA HIS A 28 -5.78 0.57 -3.06
C HIS A 28 -6.46 1.95 -2.93
N PRO A 29 -7.32 2.39 -3.88
CA PRO A 29 -7.84 3.76 -3.86
C PRO A 29 -8.65 4.13 -2.61
N ALA A 30 -9.28 3.17 -1.94
CA ALA A 30 -10.02 3.41 -0.70
C ALA A 30 -9.16 3.33 0.58
N SER A 31 -7.84 3.14 0.45
CA SER A 31 -6.86 3.22 1.53
C SER A 31 -6.59 4.69 1.85
N VAL A 32 -7.51 5.30 2.59
CA VAL A 32 -7.47 6.71 2.92
C VAL A 32 -7.69 6.93 4.42
N THR A 33 -7.07 7.98 4.95
CA THR A 33 -7.33 8.52 6.29
C THR A 33 -8.75 9.10 6.39
N GLN A 34 -9.13 9.48 7.61
CA GLN A 34 -10.42 10.12 7.87
C GLN A 34 -10.64 11.42 7.05
N ASP A 35 -9.57 12.12 6.68
CA ASP A 35 -9.61 13.33 5.85
C ASP A 35 -9.41 13.08 4.34
N LEU A 36 -9.48 11.81 3.92
CA LEU A 36 -9.33 11.34 2.53
C LEU A 36 -7.91 11.49 1.95
N THR A 37 -6.90 11.64 2.80
CA THR A 37 -5.49 11.54 2.39
C THR A 37 -5.15 10.07 2.13
N HIS A 38 -4.56 9.75 0.98
CA HIS A 38 -4.16 8.38 0.68
C HIS A 38 -3.10 7.87 1.67
N SER A 39 -3.22 6.63 2.14
CA SER A 39 -2.37 6.05 3.17
C SER A 39 -0.88 6.08 2.80
N LEU A 40 -0.56 5.97 1.51
CA LEU A 40 0.82 6.13 1.02
C LEU A 40 1.38 7.53 1.33
N ASP A 41 0.61 8.57 1.06
CA ASP A 41 1.04 9.96 1.25
C ASP A 41 1.09 10.31 2.75
N ALA A 42 0.14 9.80 3.52
CA ALA A 42 0.11 9.94 4.97
C ALA A 42 1.34 9.30 5.62
N LEU A 43 1.69 8.05 5.25
CA LEU A 43 2.90 7.38 5.74
C LEU A 43 4.18 8.07 5.27
N ALA A 44 4.22 8.58 4.03
CA ALA A 44 5.37 9.31 3.51
C ALA A 44 5.65 10.62 4.26
N SER A 45 4.63 11.19 4.93
CA SER A 45 4.79 12.38 5.77
C SER A 45 5.48 12.12 7.11
N LEU A 46 5.59 10.86 7.53
CA LEU A 46 6.24 10.47 8.78
C LEU A 46 7.75 10.36 8.59
N SER A 47 8.51 11.12 9.40
CA SER A 47 9.97 11.19 9.27
C SER A 47 10.72 9.99 9.86
N ASP A 48 10.07 9.21 10.70
CA ASP A 48 10.61 8.03 11.38
C ASP A 48 10.26 6.70 10.69
N ILE A 49 9.45 6.75 9.62
CA ILE A 49 9.11 5.60 8.78
C ILE A 49 9.84 5.70 7.43
N THR A 50 10.55 4.63 7.07
CA THR A 50 11.20 4.52 5.77
C THR A 50 10.34 3.70 4.81
N LEU A 51 9.55 4.38 3.98
CA LEU A 51 8.85 3.72 2.86
C LEU A 51 9.86 3.29 1.79
N SER A 52 9.74 2.04 1.37
CA SER A 52 10.69 1.37 0.46
C SER A 52 10.03 0.83 -0.81
N ALA A 53 8.76 0.48 -0.74
CA ALA A 53 7.96 0.03 -1.87
C ALA A 53 6.46 0.20 -1.59
N ALA A 54 5.64 0.10 -2.63
CA ALA A 54 4.20 -0.05 -2.49
C ALA A 54 3.67 -1.13 -3.44
N PHE A 55 2.53 -1.71 -3.10
CA PHE A 55 1.86 -2.77 -3.84
C PHE A 55 0.41 -2.37 -4.09
N GLY A 56 -0.03 -2.49 -5.34
CA GLY A 56 -1.42 -2.30 -5.74
C GLY A 56 -2.08 -3.63 -6.12
N PRO A 57 -3.28 -3.95 -5.59
CA PRO A 57 -4.05 -5.12 -6.01
C PRO A 57 -4.76 -4.87 -7.36
N GLN A 58 -5.82 -5.62 -7.64
CA GLN A 58 -6.72 -5.35 -8.77
C GLN A 58 -7.22 -3.88 -8.70
N HIS A 59 -7.05 -3.13 -9.80
CA HIS A 59 -7.28 -1.68 -9.94
C HIS A 59 -6.16 -0.72 -9.47
N GLY A 60 -5.02 -1.26 -9.03
CA GLY A 60 -3.82 -0.48 -8.73
C GLY A 60 -3.88 0.29 -7.40
N LEU A 61 -2.83 1.06 -7.12
CA LEU A 61 -2.62 1.74 -5.84
C LEU A 61 -3.51 2.99 -5.67
N ARG A 62 -3.46 3.95 -6.61
CA ARG A 62 -4.20 5.23 -6.54
C ARG A 62 -5.46 5.32 -7.40
N GLY A 63 -5.74 4.30 -8.23
CA GLY A 63 -6.95 4.30 -9.07
C GLY A 63 -6.85 5.20 -10.31
N ASP A 64 -5.64 5.68 -10.63
CA ASP A 64 -5.32 6.56 -11.76
C ASP A 64 -5.60 5.94 -13.14
N LYS A 65 -5.99 4.66 -13.18
CA LYS A 65 -6.33 3.95 -14.41
C LYS A 65 -7.81 3.62 -14.44
N GLN A 66 -8.45 4.20 -15.44
CA GLN A 66 -9.86 4.06 -15.77
C GLN A 66 -10.26 2.58 -15.91
N ASP A 67 -11.52 2.31 -15.55
CA ASP A 67 -12.24 1.05 -15.41
C ASP A 67 -12.33 0.17 -16.70
N ASN A 68 -11.20 -0.10 -17.35
CA ASN A 68 -11.10 -0.90 -18.57
C ASN A 68 -9.85 -1.78 -18.56
N MET A 69 -9.89 -2.90 -17.81
CA MET A 69 -9.06 -4.12 -18.01
C MET A 69 -7.57 -3.95 -18.39
N MET A 70 -6.90 -2.84 -18.03
CA MET A 70 -5.48 -2.64 -18.32
C MET A 70 -4.67 -2.98 -17.08
N GLU A 71 -3.79 -3.95 -17.23
CA GLU A 71 -2.77 -4.27 -16.23
C GLU A 71 -1.94 -3.01 -15.93
N SER A 72 -1.62 -2.80 -14.66
CA SER A 72 -0.71 -1.74 -14.29
C SER A 72 0.70 -2.28 -14.30
N PRO A 73 1.61 -1.81 -15.17
CA PRO A 73 3.00 -2.19 -15.02
C PRO A 73 3.54 -1.56 -13.73
N ASP A 74 4.59 -2.19 -13.22
CA ASP A 74 5.39 -1.62 -12.14
C ASP A 74 5.95 -0.25 -12.59
N PHE A 75 6.06 0.67 -11.64
CA PHE A 75 6.61 2.01 -11.91
C PHE A 75 7.33 2.55 -10.68
N ILE A 76 8.06 3.65 -10.85
CA ILE A 76 8.63 4.41 -9.72
C ILE A 76 7.70 5.56 -9.41
N ASP A 77 7.20 5.66 -8.18
CA ASP A 77 6.38 6.79 -7.76
C ASP A 77 7.20 8.09 -7.94
N PRO A 78 6.72 9.07 -8.72
CA PRO A 78 7.52 10.25 -9.06
C PRO A 78 7.70 11.22 -7.90
N ALA A 79 6.83 11.18 -6.88
CA ALA A 79 6.91 12.03 -5.71
C ALA A 79 7.82 11.42 -4.63
N LEU A 80 7.74 10.10 -4.45
CA LEU A 80 8.41 9.36 -3.38
C LEU A 80 9.71 8.68 -3.82
N GLY A 81 9.89 8.45 -5.12
CA GLY A 81 11.06 7.77 -5.66
C GLY A 81 11.16 6.28 -5.32
N ILE A 82 10.06 5.66 -4.88
CA ILE A 82 10.00 4.23 -4.51
C ILE A 82 9.33 3.40 -5.60
N PRO A 83 9.69 2.11 -5.76
CA PRO A 83 8.96 1.21 -6.63
C PRO A 83 7.53 0.97 -6.15
N VAL A 84 6.61 0.95 -7.11
CA VAL A 84 5.21 0.56 -6.95
C VAL A 84 4.96 -0.65 -7.85
N PHE A 85 4.66 -1.78 -7.22
CA PHE A 85 4.46 -3.06 -7.87
C PHE A 85 2.97 -3.35 -8.07
N SER A 86 2.60 -3.94 -9.20
CA SER A 86 1.25 -4.46 -9.40
C SER A 86 1.18 -5.95 -9.10
N LEU A 87 0.31 -6.33 -8.15
CA LEU A 87 -0.05 -7.72 -7.90
C LEU A 87 -1.24 -8.16 -8.77
N TYR A 88 -1.43 -7.49 -9.92
CA TYR A 88 -2.51 -7.75 -10.84
C TYR A 88 -2.05 -7.59 -12.30
N GLY A 89 -1.62 -8.69 -12.89
CA GLY A 89 -1.32 -8.82 -14.31
C GLY A 89 -0.53 -10.10 -14.58
N GLU A 90 0.77 -9.98 -14.82
CA GLU A 90 1.69 -11.11 -14.92
C GLU A 90 1.80 -11.91 -13.62
N VAL A 91 1.74 -11.23 -12.48
CA VAL A 91 1.81 -11.86 -11.15
C VAL A 91 0.55 -11.58 -10.34
N ARG A 92 0.23 -12.52 -9.43
CA ARG A 92 -0.79 -12.37 -8.37
C ARG A 92 -0.19 -12.51 -6.97
N TYR A 93 1.07 -12.93 -6.90
CA TYR A 93 1.85 -13.08 -5.69
C TYR A 93 3.15 -12.31 -5.86
N PRO A 94 3.68 -11.66 -4.81
CA PRO A 94 4.97 -10.99 -4.88
C PRO A 94 6.06 -11.97 -5.32
N THR A 95 6.96 -11.53 -6.20
CA THR A 95 8.18 -12.29 -6.54
C THR A 95 9.21 -12.15 -5.43
N ASP A 96 10.22 -13.03 -5.38
CA ASP A 96 11.32 -12.93 -4.42
C ASP A 96 12.00 -11.55 -4.48
N ALA A 97 12.22 -11.02 -5.69
CA ALA A 97 12.80 -9.68 -5.88
C ALA A 97 11.92 -8.56 -5.30
N MET A 98 10.59 -8.70 -5.36
CA MET A 98 9.66 -7.77 -4.72
C MET A 98 9.70 -7.90 -3.19
N MET A 99 9.74 -9.14 -2.69
CA MET A 99 9.84 -9.42 -1.25
C MET A 99 11.14 -8.87 -0.65
N ASP A 100 12.23 -8.89 -1.41
CA ASP A 100 13.52 -8.34 -0.98
C ASP A 100 13.52 -6.82 -0.79
N THR A 101 12.49 -6.10 -1.26
CA THR A 101 12.43 -4.63 -1.16
C THR A 101 12.08 -4.12 0.24
N PHE A 102 11.49 -4.95 1.10
CA PHE A 102 10.98 -4.52 2.40
C PHE A 102 11.29 -5.53 3.52
N ASP A 103 11.20 -5.07 4.77
CA ASP A 103 11.30 -5.90 5.97
C ASP A 103 9.94 -6.07 6.66
N VAL A 104 9.02 -5.11 6.47
CA VAL A 104 7.65 -5.13 6.98
C VAL A 104 6.69 -4.71 5.88
N LEU A 105 5.60 -5.47 5.72
CA LEU A 105 4.46 -5.09 4.87
C LEU A 105 3.31 -4.62 5.75
N LEU A 106 2.86 -3.38 5.53
CA LEU A 106 1.59 -2.88 6.05
C LEU A 106 0.49 -3.19 5.04
N VAL A 107 -0.64 -3.71 5.51
CA VAL A 107 -1.81 -3.97 4.68
C VAL A 107 -2.93 -3.04 5.11
N ASP A 108 -3.33 -2.15 4.21
CA ASP A 108 -4.45 -1.25 4.39
C ASP A 108 -5.39 -1.40 3.21
N LEU A 109 -6.37 -2.30 3.33
CA LEU A 109 -7.30 -2.62 2.26
C LEU A 109 -8.72 -2.66 2.81
N GLN A 110 -9.60 -1.82 2.26
CA GLN A 110 -11.02 -1.89 2.57
C GLN A 110 -11.66 -3.00 1.74
N ASP A 111 -12.00 -4.11 2.39
CA ASP A 111 -12.72 -5.22 1.76
C ASP A 111 -14.23 -5.13 1.98
N LEU A 112 -15.00 -5.91 1.21
CA LEU A 112 -16.46 -6.00 1.30
C LEU A 112 -16.96 -7.17 2.16
N GLY A 113 -16.06 -8.01 2.69
CA GLY A 113 -16.41 -9.21 3.46
C GLY A 113 -17.05 -10.31 2.60
N CYS A 114 -16.75 -10.32 1.30
CA CYS A 114 -17.38 -11.22 0.34
C CYS A 114 -16.31 -12.03 -0.41
N ARG A 115 -16.46 -13.35 -0.43
CA ARG A 115 -15.45 -14.27 -1.00
C ARG A 115 -15.11 -14.00 -2.47
N ILE A 116 -16.06 -13.50 -3.26
CA ILE A 116 -15.84 -13.23 -4.69
C ILE A 116 -15.08 -11.91 -4.92
N TYR A 117 -14.86 -11.13 -3.86
CA TYR A 117 -14.02 -9.94 -3.89
C TYR A 117 -12.56 -10.35 -3.58
N THR A 118 -11.66 -10.04 -4.50
CA THR A 118 -10.33 -10.67 -4.59
C THR A 118 -9.27 -10.03 -3.69
N PHE A 119 -9.58 -8.91 -3.03
CA PHE A 119 -8.61 -8.20 -2.17
C PHE A 119 -8.08 -9.08 -1.03
N ILE A 120 -8.93 -9.89 -0.40
CA ILE A 120 -8.49 -10.84 0.65
C ILE A 120 -7.59 -11.97 0.13
N THR A 121 -7.60 -12.22 -1.18
CA THR A 121 -6.73 -13.23 -1.83
C THR A 121 -5.40 -12.65 -2.28
N THR A 122 -5.26 -11.31 -2.25
CA THR A 122 -3.99 -10.62 -2.49
C THR A 122 -3.07 -10.80 -1.29
#